data_AF-A0A2N5S2Q3-F1
#
_entry.id   AF-A0A2N5S2Q3-F1
#
_cell.length_a   1.000
_cell.length_b   1.000
_cell.length_c   1.000
_cell.angle_alpha   90.00
_cell.angle_beta   90.00
_cell.angle_gamma   90.00
#
_symmetry.space_group_name_H-M   'P 1'
#
loop_
_entity.id
_entity.type
_entity.pdbx_description
1 polymer ?
#
loop_
_entity_poly.entity_id
_entity_poly.type
_entity_poly.pdbx_seq_one_letter_code
_entity_poly.pdbx_strand_id
1 'polypeptide(L)'
;MSIDPLPHNQVALRGREMSIDTEIPAQDKLTTISNIFQGQWLLFVNAKESGNYRLMRIALNQAILTQDTLTNLFDTQRMLEVSDGWLAQDELVSLRDAKNKVLLATRGAKI
;
A
#
# COMPACT_ATOMS: atom_id res chain seq x y z
N MET A 1 -23.07 1.14 66.49
CA MET A 1 -23.02 1.51 65.06
C MET A 1 -22.58 0.28 64.29
N SER A 2 -23.46 -0.31 63.47
CA SER A 2 -23.11 -1.40 62.56
C SER A 2 -23.66 -1.02 61.19
N ILE A 3 -22.75 -0.69 60.27
CA ILE A 3 -23.08 -0.32 58.89
C ILE A 3 -22.97 -1.61 58.09
N ASP A 4 -24.07 -2.06 57.49
CA ASP A 4 -24.07 -3.17 56.55
C ASP A 4 -23.35 -2.76 55.25
N PRO A 5 -22.35 -3.53 54.76
CA PRO A 5 -21.84 -3.32 53.42
C PRO A 5 -22.75 -3.99 52.38
N LEU A 6 -23.29 -3.17 51.50
CA LEU A 6 -24.02 -3.51 50.27
C LEU A 6 -23.36 -4.68 49.50
N PRO A 7 -24.14 -5.60 48.88
CA PRO A 7 -23.56 -6.66 48.07
C PRO A 7 -22.90 -6.03 46.85
N HIS A 8 -21.60 -6.27 46.75
CA HIS A 8 -20.80 -5.90 45.60
C HIS A 8 -21.42 -6.58 44.37
N ASN A 9 -21.93 -5.74 43.49
CA ASN A 9 -22.11 -5.89 42.05
C ASN A 9 -21.00 -6.73 41.39
N GLN A 10 -21.05 -8.04 41.58
CA GLN A 10 -20.32 -9.01 40.77
C GLN A 10 -21.07 -9.17 39.44
N VAL A 11 -20.90 -8.19 38.55
CA VAL A 11 -21.08 -8.43 37.13
C VAL A 11 -19.98 -9.43 36.77
N ALA A 12 -20.36 -10.71 36.67
CA ALA A 12 -19.49 -11.73 36.12
C ALA A 12 -19.19 -11.30 34.67
N LEU A 13 -18.06 -10.62 34.49
CA LEU A 13 -17.39 -10.52 33.21
C LEU A 13 -16.92 -11.93 32.86
N ARG A 14 -17.86 -12.76 32.41
CA ARG A 14 -17.55 -13.89 31.53
C ARG A 14 -17.15 -13.27 30.19
N GLY A 15 -16.00 -12.61 30.20
CA GLY A 15 -15.22 -12.37 29.00
C GLY A 15 -14.86 -13.76 28.49
N ARG A 16 -15.76 -14.32 27.71
CA ARG A 16 -15.41 -15.36 26.77
C ARG A 16 -14.36 -14.68 25.92
N GLU A 17 -13.09 -14.93 26.20
CA GLU A 17 -11.99 -14.76 25.26
C GLU A 17 -12.35 -15.67 24.08
N MET A 18 -13.28 -15.21 23.25
CA MET A 18 -13.39 -15.69 21.89
C MET A 18 -12.15 -15.11 21.26
N SER A 19 -11.12 -15.94 21.14
CA SER A 19 -10.24 -15.86 19.97
C SER A 19 -11.18 -15.96 18.78
N ILE A 20 -11.69 -14.81 18.34
CA ILE A 20 -12.40 -14.72 17.07
C ILE A 20 -11.26 -14.67 16.07
N ASP A 21 -10.83 -15.83 15.61
CA ASP A 21 -10.12 -15.98 14.34
C ASP A 21 -11.07 -15.51 13.23
N THR A 22 -11.38 -14.21 13.23
CA THR A 22 -12.19 -13.59 12.18
C THR A 22 -11.24 -13.41 11.03
N GLU A 23 -11.22 -14.35 10.10
CA GLU A 23 -10.60 -14.11 8.81
C GLU A 23 -11.22 -12.85 8.22
N ILE A 24 -10.38 -11.84 7.96
CA ILE A 24 -10.83 -10.62 7.29
C ILE A 24 -11.44 -11.03 5.94
N PRO A 25 -12.68 -10.62 5.63
CA PRO A 25 -13.30 -10.92 4.35
C PRO A 25 -12.40 -10.54 3.17
N ALA A 26 -12.41 -11.37 2.12
CA ALA A 26 -11.60 -11.12 0.92
C ALA A 26 -11.86 -9.73 0.32
N GLN A 27 -13.10 -9.26 0.37
CA GLN A 27 -13.48 -7.93 -0.13
C GLN A 27 -12.88 -6.78 0.69
N ASP A 28 -12.76 -6.94 2.01
CA ASP A 28 -12.16 -5.93 2.89
C ASP A 28 -10.66 -5.85 2.68
N LYS A 29 -10.01 -7.00 2.47
CA LYS A 29 -8.60 -7.09 2.04
C LYS A 29 -8.39 -6.38 0.71
N LEU A 30 -9.22 -6.69 -0.29
CA LEU A 30 -9.13 -6.08 -1.63
C LEU A 30 -9.26 -4.55 -1.54
N THR A 31 -10.26 -4.07 -0.79
CA THR A 31 -10.51 -2.63 -0.62
C THR A 31 -9.33 -1.94 0.06
N THR A 32 -8.79 -2.56 1.11
CA THR A 32 -7.64 -2.02 1.85
C THR A 32 -6.40 -1.92 0.97
N ILE A 33 -6.08 -3.00 0.24
CA ILE A 33 -4.90 -3.03 -0.64
C ILE A 33 -5.09 -2.06 -1.82
N SER A 34 -6.30 -1.94 -2.36
CA SER A 34 -6.62 -0.96 -3.42
C SER A 34 -6.42 0.48 -2.95
N ASN A 35 -6.84 0.82 -1.73
CA ASN A 35 -6.64 2.16 -1.17
C ASN A 35 -5.15 2.48 -0.96
N ILE A 36 -4.36 1.50 -0.49
CA ILE A 36 -2.91 1.64 -0.36
C ILE A 36 -2.27 1.90 -1.73
N PHE A 37 -2.66 1.12 -2.73
CA PHE A 37 -2.18 1.26 -4.10
C PHE A 37 -2.50 2.65 -4.69
N GLN A 38 -3.73 3.13 -4.51
CA GLN A 38 -4.14 4.47 -4.95
C GLN A 38 -3.29 5.58 -4.31
N GLY A 39 -2.97 5.46 -3.02
CA GLY A 39 -2.08 6.40 -2.34
C GLY A 39 -0.66 6.40 -2.93
N GLN A 40 -0.13 5.23 -3.29
CA GLN A 40 1.18 5.11 -3.93
C GLN A 40 1.20 5.68 -5.35
N TRP A 41 0.12 5.48 -6.12
CA TRP A 41 -0.06 6.09 -7.43
C TRP A 41 -0.12 7.62 -7.33
N LEU A 42 -0.90 8.18 -6.41
CA LEU A 42 -0.99 9.62 -6.21
C LEU A 42 0.37 10.23 -5.81
N LEU A 43 1.12 9.53 -4.94
CA LEU A 43 2.47 9.94 -4.57
C LEU A 43 3.41 9.96 -5.78
N PHE A 44 3.31 8.98 -6.67
CA PHE A 44 4.08 8.95 -7.91
C PHE A 44 3.74 10.12 -8.83
N VAL A 45 2.45 10.41 -9.06
CA VAL A 45 2.01 11.53 -9.91
C VAL A 45 2.53 12.86 -9.36
N ASN A 46 2.34 13.11 -8.06
CA ASN A 46 2.82 14.34 -7.41
C ASN A 46 4.36 14.46 -7.47
N ALA A 47 5.07 13.33 -7.32
CA ALA A 47 6.53 13.31 -7.43
C ALA A 47 7.01 13.58 -8.87
N LYS A 48 6.26 13.11 -9.88
CA LYS A 48 6.53 13.36 -11.29
C LYS A 48 6.34 14.83 -11.63
N GLU A 49 5.24 15.43 -11.20
CA GLU A 49 4.95 16.86 -11.39
C GLU A 49 6.02 17.77 -10.76
N SER A 50 6.53 17.41 -9.59
CA SER A 50 7.59 18.15 -8.89
C SER A 50 9.02 17.80 -9.35
N GLY A 51 9.19 16.89 -10.32
CA GLY A 51 10.51 16.44 -10.77
C GLY A 51 11.32 15.68 -9.72
N ASN A 52 10.67 15.14 -8.68
CA ASN A 52 11.32 14.43 -7.59
C ASN A 52 11.55 12.95 -7.94
N TYR A 53 12.60 12.69 -8.74
CA TYR A 53 12.98 11.34 -9.19
C TYR A 53 13.18 10.32 -8.05
N ARG A 54 13.68 10.77 -6.89
CA ARG A 54 13.87 9.87 -5.73
C ARG A 54 12.52 9.39 -5.21
N LEU A 55 11.56 10.30 -5.06
CA LEU A 55 10.23 9.99 -4.56
C LEU A 55 9.43 9.17 -5.57
N MET A 56 9.53 9.48 -6.87
CA MET A 56 8.96 8.65 -7.94
C MET A 56 9.44 7.19 -7.81
N ARG A 57 10.76 6.98 -7.68
CA ARG A 57 11.31 5.63 -7.53
C ARG A 57 10.80 4.92 -6.27
N ILE A 58 10.64 5.63 -5.15
CA ILE A 58 10.11 5.04 -3.91
C ILE A 58 8.65 4.62 -4.12
N ALA A 59 7.82 5.51 -4.65
CA ALA A 59 6.41 5.24 -4.91
C ALA A 59 6.23 4.04 -5.85
N LEU A 60 7.01 3.98 -6.93
CA LEU A 60 6.96 2.86 -7.88
C LEU A 60 7.37 1.52 -7.26
N ASN A 61 8.46 1.47 -6.47
CA ASN A 61 8.85 0.21 -5.81
C ASN A 61 7.79 -0.25 -4.79
N GLN A 62 7.13 0.68 -4.11
CA GLN A 62 6.03 0.34 -3.20
C GLN A 62 4.80 -0.17 -3.98
N ALA A 63 4.45 0.48 -5.08
CA ALA A 63 3.35 0.08 -5.95
C ALA A 63 3.57 -1.33 -6.55
N ILE A 64 4.80 -1.69 -6.92
CA ILE A 64 5.15 -3.04 -7.38
C ILE A 64 4.82 -4.09 -6.30
N LEU A 65 5.25 -3.88 -5.05
CA LEU A 65 4.96 -4.81 -3.96
C LEU A 65 3.45 -4.96 -3.70
N THR A 66 2.70 -3.87 -3.85
CA THR A 66 1.25 -3.88 -3.72
C THR A 66 0.58 -4.62 -4.89
N GLN A 67 1.07 -4.45 -6.13
CA GLN A 67 0.60 -5.19 -7.31
C GLN A 67 0.91 -6.69 -7.20
N ASP A 68 2.08 -7.06 -6.66
CA ASP A 68 2.42 -8.46 -6.35
C ASP A 68 1.45 -9.01 -5.28
N THR A 69 1.13 -8.22 -4.26
CA THR A 69 0.18 -8.62 -3.21
C THR A 69 -1.24 -8.80 -3.78
N LEU A 70 -1.70 -7.90 -4.64
CA LEU A 70 -2.99 -8.03 -5.34
C LEU A 70 -3.03 -9.30 -6.20
N THR A 71 -1.94 -9.55 -6.95
CA THR A 71 -1.82 -10.72 -7.82
C THR A 71 -1.86 -12.02 -7.02
N ASN A 72 -1.16 -12.08 -5.88
CA ASN A 72 -1.09 -13.27 -5.04
C ASN A 72 -2.40 -13.58 -4.31
N LEU A 73 -3.22 -12.56 -4.00
CA LEU A 73 -4.45 -12.73 -3.23
C LEU A 73 -5.71 -12.81 -4.09
N PHE A 74 -5.70 -12.22 -5.29
CA PHE A 74 -6.90 -12.06 -6.13
C PHE A 74 -6.66 -12.32 -7.62
N ASP A 75 -5.51 -12.87 -7.98
CA ASP A 75 -5.06 -13.13 -9.35
C ASP A 75 -4.71 -11.87 -10.16
N THR A 76 -3.98 -12.10 -11.26
CA THR A 76 -3.49 -11.04 -12.16
C THR A 76 -4.63 -10.20 -12.75
N GLN A 77 -5.76 -10.82 -13.08
CA GLN A 77 -6.90 -10.11 -13.66
C GLN A 77 -7.43 -9.03 -12.71
N ARG A 78 -7.55 -9.34 -11.41
CA ARG A 78 -8.03 -8.38 -10.42
C ARG A 78 -7.02 -7.28 -10.16
N MET A 79 -5.73 -7.62 -10.15
CA MET A 79 -4.66 -6.62 -10.06
C MET A 79 -4.73 -5.62 -11.22
N LEU A 80 -4.94 -6.09 -12.45
CA LEU A 80 -5.07 -5.23 -13.63
C LEU A 80 -6.33 -4.34 -13.58
N GLU A 81 -7.46 -4.89 -13.10
CA GLU A 81 -8.69 -4.12 -12.90
C GLU A 81 -8.50 -2.98 -11.88
N VAL A 82 -7.89 -3.28 -10.72
CA VAL A 82 -7.58 -2.26 -9.70
C VAL A 82 -6.60 -1.22 -10.23
N SER A 83 -5.68 -1.66 -11.09
CA SER A 83 -4.63 -0.79 -11.64
C SER A 83 -5.08 0.02 -12.85
N ASP A 84 -6.27 -0.21 -13.40
CA ASP A 84 -6.71 0.33 -14.70
C ASP A 84 -5.64 0.13 -15.80
N GLY A 85 -5.02 -1.05 -15.80
CA GLY A 85 -3.92 -1.39 -16.71
C GLY A 85 -2.59 -0.69 -16.47
N TRP A 86 -2.46 0.18 -15.47
CA TRP A 86 -1.20 0.85 -15.13
C TRP A 86 -0.22 -0.10 -14.42
N LEU A 87 1.00 -0.23 -14.93
CA LEU A 87 2.02 -1.12 -14.36
C LEU A 87 3.19 -0.30 -13.78
N ALA A 88 3.39 -0.39 -12.46
CA ALA A 88 4.46 0.33 -11.78
C ALA A 88 5.86 -0.10 -12.25
N GLN A 89 6.00 -1.36 -12.69
CA GLN A 89 7.22 -1.90 -13.25
C GLN A 89 7.61 -1.20 -14.57
N ASP A 90 6.65 -0.94 -15.46
CA ASP A 90 6.90 -0.29 -16.76
C ASP A 90 7.33 1.17 -16.58
N GLU A 91 6.70 1.87 -15.63
CA GLU A 91 7.09 3.22 -15.24
C GLU A 91 8.49 3.25 -14.62
N LEU A 92 8.85 2.23 -13.83
CA LEU A 92 10.18 2.15 -13.21
C LEU A 92 11.28 1.90 -14.24
N VAL A 93 11.01 1.09 -15.27
CA VAL A 93 11.92 0.90 -16.42
C VAL A 93 12.08 2.21 -17.16
N SER A 94 10.97 2.87 -17.50
CA SER A 94 10.95 4.17 -18.20
C SER A 94 11.72 5.25 -17.44
N LEU A 95 11.58 5.30 -16.11
CA LEU A 95 12.30 6.23 -15.24
C LEU A 95 13.82 6.02 -15.26
N ARG A 96 14.27 4.75 -15.30
CA ARG A 96 15.69 4.40 -15.37
C ARG A 96 16.29 4.82 -16.71
N ASP A 97 15.56 4.57 -17.79
CA ASP A 97 16.00 4.92 -19.15
C ASP A 97 16.10 6.43 -19.34
N ALA A 98 15.11 7.19 -18.86
CA ALA A 98 15.15 8.64 -18.86
C ALA A 98 16.38 9.17 -18.11
N LYS A 99 16.66 8.63 -16.92
CA LYS A 99 17.83 9.04 -16.12
C LYS A 99 19.15 8.71 -16.83
N ASN A 100 19.25 7.55 -17.47
CA ASN A 100 20.46 7.15 -18.20
C ASN A 100 20.71 8.07 -19.40
N LYS A 101 19.67 8.45 -20.16
CA LYS A 101 19.77 9.41 -21.26
C LYS A 101 20.29 10.78 -20.79
N VAL A 102 19.76 11.30 -19.68
CA VAL A 102 20.22 12.58 -19.10
C VAL A 102 21.69 12.52 -18.72
N LEU A 103 22.13 11.44 -18.06
CA LEU A 103 23.52 11.26 -17.65
C LEU A 103 24.49 11.19 -18.83
N LEU A 104 24.12 10.49 -19.91
CA LEU A 104 24.93 10.41 -21.13
C LEU A 104 25.04 11.78 -21.81
N ALA A 105 23.95 12.54 -21.89
CA ALA A 105 23.96 13.90 -22.44
C ALA A 105 24.87 14.85 -21.63
N THR A 106 24.87 14.75 -20.29
CA THR A 106 25.76 15.60 -19.46
C THR A 106 27.22 15.19 -19.53
N ARG A 107 27.54 13.92 -19.81
CA ARG A 107 28.92 13.44 -20.00
C ARG A 107 29.48 13.78 -21.38
N GLY A 108 28.64 13.80 -22.43
CA GLY A 108 29.04 14.17 -23.79
C GLY A 108 29.30 15.67 -24.00
N ALA A 109 28.77 16.53 -23.13
CA ALA A 109 28.93 17.99 -23.21
C ALA A 109 30.21 18.54 -22.53
N LYS A 110 31.11 17.67 -22.08
CA LYS A 110 32.29 18.03 -21.26
C LYS A 110 33.64 17.87 -21.96
N ILE A 111 33.66 17.88 -23.30
CA ILE A 111 34.88 17.79 -24.13
C ILE A 111 35.18 19.13 -24.80
#